data_AF-A0A934JXR4-F1
#
_entry.id   AF-A0A934JXR4-F1
#
_cell.length_a   1.000
_cell.length_b   1.000
_cell.length_c   1.000
_cell.angle_alpha   90.00
_cell.angle_beta   90.00
_cell.angle_gamma   90.00
#
_symmetry.space_group_name_H-M   'P 1'
#
loop_
_entity.id
_entity.type
_entity.pdbx_description
1 polymer ?
#
loop_
_entity_poly.entity_id
_entity_poly.type
_entity_poly.pdbx_seq_one_letter_code
_entity_poly.pdbx_strand_id
1 'polypeptide(L)'
;MSSDLYLANHPSRFWRLRLSDEPSAEDWEDAARDAAGVLPPSVSEGAARLDGMLARTLGEEQFGAGHWRLGRGRRLYYRLKPVLPRSLIVQMRRLHRRTVEHTDLDLGWPVEDRYARFLWATAGRLLDRAGVREAPFVFF
;
A
#
# COMPACT_ATOMS: atom_id res chain seq x y z
N MET A 1 13.81 6.71 -3.70
CA MET A 1 14.64 5.57 -4.15
C MET A 1 14.42 5.37 -5.65
N SER A 2 15.04 4.39 -6.32
CA SER A 2 14.76 4.15 -7.75
C SER A 2 13.30 3.68 -7.92
N SER A 3 12.53 4.41 -8.73
CA SER A 3 11.13 4.06 -9.05
C SER A 3 11.02 2.68 -9.71
N ASP A 4 12.07 2.29 -10.43
CA ASP A 4 12.30 1.02 -11.11
C ASP A 4 12.02 -0.22 -10.23
N LEU A 5 12.27 -0.12 -8.91
CA LEU A 5 12.03 -1.22 -7.97
C LEU A 5 10.54 -1.51 -7.80
N TYR A 6 9.70 -0.47 -7.77
CA TYR A 6 8.26 -0.61 -7.59
C TYR A 6 7.55 -0.86 -8.93
N LEU A 7 8.09 -0.32 -10.04
CA LEU A 7 7.69 -0.60 -11.42
C LEU A 7 7.75 -2.10 -11.80
N ALA A 8 8.56 -2.90 -11.11
CA ALA A 8 8.54 -4.36 -11.26
C ALA A 8 7.15 -4.98 -10.94
N ASN A 9 6.36 -4.32 -10.08
CA ASN A 9 5.02 -4.73 -9.65
C ASN A 9 3.90 -4.06 -10.47
N HIS A 10 4.21 -3.53 -11.67
CA HIS A 10 3.21 -2.94 -12.55
C HIS A 10 2.11 -3.97 -12.92
N PRO A 11 0.81 -3.61 -12.88
CA PRO A 11 -0.30 -4.56 -13.04
C PRO A 11 -0.25 -5.41 -14.32
N SER A 12 0.25 -4.85 -15.43
CA SER A 12 0.44 -5.62 -16.69
C SER A 12 1.42 -6.79 -16.55
N ARG A 13 2.45 -6.65 -15.70
CA ARG A 13 3.48 -7.67 -15.42
C ARG A 13 2.96 -8.75 -14.47
N PHE A 14 2.04 -8.37 -13.56
CA PHE A 14 1.38 -9.26 -12.63
C PHE A 14 0.30 -10.10 -13.32
N TRP A 15 -0.62 -9.47 -14.04
CA TRP A 15 -1.76 -10.16 -14.66
C TRP A 15 -1.44 -10.82 -16.00
N ARG A 16 -0.71 -10.12 -16.89
CA ARG A 16 -0.35 -10.64 -18.23
C ARG A 16 -1.58 -11.13 -19.01
N LEU A 17 -2.64 -10.31 -19.00
CA LEU A 17 -3.93 -10.61 -19.63
C LEU A 17 -3.75 -10.86 -21.14
N ARG A 18 -4.56 -11.78 -21.67
CA ARG A 18 -4.60 -12.15 -23.09
C ARG A 18 -5.90 -11.63 -23.71
N LEU A 19 -5.85 -10.41 -24.19
CA LEU A 19 -6.90 -9.75 -24.95
C LEU A 19 -6.59 -9.81 -26.46
N SER A 20 -7.59 -9.52 -27.30
CA SER A 20 -7.43 -9.48 -28.76
C SER A 20 -6.44 -8.40 -29.20
N ASP A 21 -6.53 -7.23 -28.56
CA ASP A 21 -5.60 -6.11 -28.69
C ASP A 21 -4.81 -5.99 -27.37
N GLU A 22 -3.48 -5.81 -27.43
CA GLU A 22 -2.64 -5.74 -26.23
C GLU A 22 -2.71 -4.33 -25.61
N PRO A 23 -3.17 -4.16 -24.35
CA PRO A 23 -3.39 -2.84 -23.77
C PRO A 23 -2.12 -1.99 -23.64
N SER A 24 -2.23 -0.72 -23.99
CA SER A 24 -1.13 0.24 -23.91
C SER A 24 -0.80 0.61 -22.46
N ALA A 25 0.35 1.25 -22.25
CA ALA A 25 0.71 1.80 -20.94
C ALA A 25 -0.30 2.88 -20.46
N GLU A 26 -0.95 3.58 -21.39
CA GLU A 26 -1.95 4.60 -21.08
C GLU A 26 -3.26 3.96 -20.60
N ASP A 27 -3.70 2.85 -21.20
CA ASP A 27 -4.86 2.08 -20.73
C ASP A 27 -4.68 1.57 -19.29
N TRP A 28 -3.47 1.13 -18.94
CA TRP A 28 -3.14 0.69 -17.58
C TRP A 28 -3.07 1.84 -16.57
N GLU A 29 -2.54 3.01 -16.96
CA GLU A 29 -2.55 4.23 -16.14
C GLU A 29 -3.98 4.74 -15.88
N ASP A 30 -4.84 4.70 -16.91
CA ASP A 30 -6.24 5.09 -16.82
C ASP A 30 -7.08 4.13 -15.98
N ALA A 31 -6.92 2.82 -16.19
CA ALA A 31 -7.57 1.79 -15.37
C ALA A 31 -7.10 1.84 -13.91
N ALA A 32 -5.84 2.21 -13.66
CA ALA A 32 -5.32 2.44 -12.31
C ALA A 32 -5.89 3.70 -11.67
N ARG A 33 -6.06 4.80 -12.44
CA ARG A 33 -6.66 6.04 -11.96
C ARG A 33 -8.11 5.84 -11.51
N ASP A 34 -8.89 5.09 -12.29
CA ASP A 34 -10.27 4.71 -11.96
C ASP A 34 -10.37 3.70 -10.79
N ALA A 35 -9.27 3.00 -10.48
CA ALA A 35 -9.14 2.10 -9.33
C ALA A 35 -8.54 2.79 -8.08
N ALA A 36 -8.05 4.03 -8.19
CA ALA A 36 -7.30 4.70 -7.13
C ALA A 36 -8.12 4.90 -5.83
N GLY A 37 -9.44 4.99 -5.91
CA GLY A 37 -10.34 5.04 -4.74
C GLY A 37 -10.37 3.77 -3.88
N VAL A 38 -9.71 2.68 -4.30
CA VAL A 38 -9.47 1.48 -3.49
C VAL A 38 -8.23 1.65 -2.59
N LEU A 39 -7.31 2.55 -2.97
CA LEU A 39 -6.11 2.87 -2.20
C LEU A 39 -6.40 3.97 -1.15
N PRO A 40 -5.68 3.98 -0.01
CA PRO A 40 -5.90 4.97 1.05
C PRO A 40 -5.62 6.40 0.57
N PRO A 41 -6.26 7.43 1.15
CA PRO A 41 -6.12 8.83 0.68
C PRO A 41 -4.67 9.33 0.60
N SER A 42 -3.84 8.94 1.58
CA SER A 42 -2.39 9.23 1.62
C SER A 42 -1.59 8.68 0.43
N VAL A 43 -2.15 7.69 -0.28
CA VAL A 43 -1.66 7.16 -1.55
C VAL A 43 -2.34 7.86 -2.73
N SER A 44 -3.68 7.81 -2.77
CA SER A 44 -4.48 8.14 -3.97
C SER A 44 -4.61 9.63 -4.24
N GLU A 45 -4.70 10.49 -3.21
CA GLU A 45 -4.70 11.96 -3.39
C GLU A 45 -3.30 12.48 -3.75
N GLY A 46 -2.25 11.73 -3.42
CA GLY A 46 -0.85 12.14 -3.56
C GLY A 46 -0.13 11.64 -4.81
N ALA A 47 -0.77 10.79 -5.63
CA ALA A 47 -0.16 10.21 -6.82
C ALA A 47 -1.11 10.24 -8.02
N ALA A 48 -0.88 11.17 -8.95
CA ALA A 48 -1.65 11.28 -10.20
C ALA A 48 -1.31 10.20 -11.25
N ARG A 49 -0.30 9.35 -10.99
CA ARG A 49 0.20 8.30 -11.88
C ARG A 49 0.44 7.00 -11.11
N LEU A 50 0.24 5.88 -11.78
CA LEU A 50 0.39 4.51 -11.28
C LEU A 50 1.76 4.27 -10.63
N ASP A 51 2.86 4.74 -11.23
CA ASP A 51 4.22 4.63 -10.68
C ASP A 51 4.32 5.23 -9.26
N GLY A 52 3.65 6.37 -9.05
CA GLY A 52 3.58 7.03 -7.75
C GLY A 52 2.65 6.32 -6.77
N MET A 53 1.58 5.69 -7.25
CA MET A 53 0.70 4.86 -6.42
C MET A 53 1.45 3.62 -5.93
N LEU A 54 2.21 2.95 -6.82
CA LEU A 54 3.07 1.81 -6.49
C LEU A 54 4.17 2.22 -5.50
N ALA A 55 4.89 3.32 -5.75
CA ALA A 55 5.95 3.81 -4.86
C ALA A 55 5.44 4.17 -3.46
N ARG A 56 4.28 4.83 -3.35
CA ARG A 56 3.66 5.15 -2.05
C ARG A 56 3.20 3.89 -1.30
N THR A 57 2.51 2.98 -1.99
CA THR A 57 1.90 1.77 -1.40
C THR A 57 2.95 0.75 -0.97
N LEU A 58 3.92 0.46 -1.85
CA LEU A 58 4.91 -0.61 -1.69
C LEU A 58 6.24 -0.12 -1.10
N GLY A 59 6.55 1.17 -1.28
CA GLY A 59 7.80 1.80 -0.83
C GLY A 59 7.70 2.56 0.48
N GLU A 60 6.58 2.43 1.20
CA GLU A 60 6.31 3.07 2.49
C GLU A 60 6.33 4.62 2.48
N GLU A 61 6.47 5.26 1.30
CA GLU A 61 6.63 6.72 1.19
C GLU A 61 5.42 7.50 1.76
N GLN A 62 4.24 6.87 1.79
CA GLN A 62 3.02 7.32 2.46
C GLN A 62 3.19 7.70 3.94
N PHE A 63 4.17 7.13 4.66
CA PHE A 63 4.44 7.45 6.06
C PHE A 63 5.48 8.57 6.24
N GLY A 64 6.14 8.97 5.16
CA GLY A 64 7.15 10.03 5.10
C GLY A 64 8.48 9.72 5.83
N ALA A 65 9.48 10.56 5.58
CA ALA A 65 10.84 10.43 6.14
C ALA A 65 10.93 10.53 7.68
N GLY A 66 9.80 10.75 8.37
CA GLY A 66 9.69 10.74 9.82
C GLY A 66 9.44 9.35 10.43
N HIS A 67 8.86 8.39 9.70
CA HIS A 67 8.27 7.17 10.27
C HIS A 67 9.24 6.36 11.17
N TRP A 68 10.44 6.10 10.67
CA TRP A 68 11.47 5.34 11.37
C TRP A 68 12.07 6.04 12.60
N ARG A 69 11.77 7.33 12.83
CA ARG A 69 12.33 8.10 13.96
C ARG A 69 11.51 7.79 15.22
N LEU A 70 12.06 6.98 16.13
CA LEU A 70 11.46 6.75 17.46
C LEU A 70 11.03 8.09 18.11
N GLY A 71 9.73 8.26 18.32
CA GLY A 71 9.16 9.41 19.01
C GLY A 71 9.67 9.54 20.45
N ARG A 72 9.61 10.76 21.01
CA ARG A 72 10.20 11.10 22.32
C ARG A 72 9.76 10.12 23.44
N GLY A 73 8.48 9.72 23.45
CA GLY A 73 7.95 8.70 24.37
C GLY A 73 8.56 7.31 24.20
N ARG A 74 8.73 6.81 22.96
CA ARG A 74 9.41 5.52 22.70
C ARG A 74 10.87 5.56 23.15
N ARG A 75 11.58 6.68 22.97
CA ARG A 75 12.96 6.86 23.48
C ARG A 75 13.02 6.82 25.00
N LEU A 76 12.11 7.51 25.68
CA LEU A 76 12.02 7.52 27.15
C LEU A 76 11.69 6.12 27.69
N TYR A 77 10.74 5.42 27.08
CA TYR A 77 10.42 4.02 27.40
C TYR A 77 11.67 3.13 27.31
N TYR A 78 12.42 3.17 26.19
CA TYR A 78 13.62 2.33 26.06
C TYR A 78 14.74 2.71 27.05
N ARG A 79 14.85 3.98 27.45
CA ARG A 79 15.78 4.43 28.49
C ARG A 79 15.38 3.96 29.90
N LEU A 80 14.08 3.92 30.21
CA LEU A 80 13.57 3.51 31.52
C LEU A 80 13.33 2.00 31.64
N LYS A 81 13.15 1.28 30.53
CA LYS A 81 12.94 -0.18 30.47
C LYS A 81 13.88 -1.01 31.38
N PRO A 82 15.19 -0.69 31.57
CA PRO A 82 16.06 -1.45 32.45
C PRO A 82 15.74 -1.33 33.95
N VAL A 83 15.12 -0.22 34.38
CA VAL A 83 14.83 0.09 35.80
C VAL A 83 13.35 -0.04 36.16
N LEU A 84 12.46 -0.20 35.16
CA LEU A 84 11.02 -0.33 35.39
C LEU A 84 10.62 -1.78 35.76
N PRO A 85 9.79 -1.98 36.80
CA PRO A 85 9.28 -3.31 37.13
C PRO A 85 8.38 -3.85 36.01
N ARG A 86 8.41 -5.18 35.81
CA ARG A 86 7.70 -5.89 34.72
C ARG A 86 6.19 -5.57 34.68
N SER A 87 5.56 -5.36 35.82
CA SER A 87 4.14 -4.97 35.94
C SER A 87 3.83 -3.65 35.23
N LEU A 88 4.66 -2.61 35.42
CA LEU A 88 4.48 -1.31 34.78
C LEU A 88 4.70 -1.41 33.26
N ILE A 89 5.71 -2.16 32.83
CA ILE A 89 5.98 -2.42 31.40
C ILE A 89 4.78 -3.10 30.73
N VAL A 90 4.11 -4.04 31.40
CA VAL A 90 2.89 -4.70 30.90
C VAL A 90 1.71 -3.72 30.81
N GLN A 91 1.50 -2.88 31.83
CA GLN A 91 0.45 -1.86 31.80
C GLN A 91 0.67 -0.82 30.68
N MET A 92 1.89 -0.27 30.56
CA MET A 92 2.25 0.66 29.49
C MET A 92 2.05 0.04 28.10
N ARG A 93 2.39 -1.25 27.92
CA ARG A 93 2.16 -1.96 26.64
C ARG A 93 0.67 -2.13 26.34
N ARG A 94 -0.18 -2.42 27.33
CA ARG A 94 -1.64 -2.53 27.17
C ARG A 94 -2.27 -1.18 26.79
N LEU A 95 -1.81 -0.08 27.40
CA LEU A 95 -2.25 1.27 27.06
C LEU A 95 -1.82 1.68 25.65
N HIS A 96 -0.52 1.53 25.33
CA HIS A 96 0.02 1.87 24.00
C HIS A 96 -0.67 1.08 22.88
N ARG A 97 -0.97 -0.20 23.10
CA ARG A 97 -1.70 -1.05 22.15
C ARG A 97 -3.08 -0.46 21.80
N ARG A 98 -3.89 -0.07 22.81
CA ARG A 98 -5.20 0.56 22.60
C ARG A 98 -5.13 1.89 21.83
N THR A 99 -4.08 2.68 22.02
CA THR A 99 -3.89 3.93 21.28
C THR A 99 -3.51 3.68 19.82
N VAL A 100 -2.62 2.72 19.56
CA VAL A 100 -2.18 2.36 18.21
C VAL A 100 -3.32 1.75 17.39
N GLU A 101 -4.09 0.83 17.99
CA GLU A 101 -5.25 0.17 17.36
C GLU A 101 -6.37 1.15 16.93
N HIS A 102 -6.34 2.40 17.40
CA HIS A 102 -7.24 3.48 16.97
C HIS A 102 -6.62 4.53 16.04
N THR A 103 -5.31 4.49 15.80
CA THR A 103 -4.60 5.56 15.05
C THR A 103 -4.05 5.10 13.70
N ASP A 104 -3.61 3.86 13.58
CA ASP A 104 -2.94 3.35 12.37
C ASP A 104 -3.94 2.88 11.28
N LEU A 105 -4.94 3.72 10.95
CA LEU A 105 -6.07 3.37 10.08
C LEU A 105 -5.78 3.46 8.56
N ASP A 106 -4.81 4.26 8.15
CA ASP A 106 -4.47 4.41 6.72
C ASP A 106 -3.80 3.14 6.17
N LEU A 107 -2.63 2.73 6.69
CA LEU A 107 -1.97 1.44 6.42
C LEU A 107 -1.18 0.94 7.67
N GLY A 108 -1.87 0.41 8.67
CA GLY A 108 -1.28 0.04 9.98
C GLY A 108 -0.62 -1.34 10.06
N TRP A 109 0.33 -1.65 9.18
CA TRP A 109 0.34 -3.00 8.62
C TRP A 109 1.48 -3.97 8.97
N PRO A 110 1.12 -5.24 9.25
CA PRO A 110 1.96 -6.42 9.02
C PRO A 110 1.55 -7.20 7.74
N VAL A 111 0.25 -7.28 7.44
CA VAL A 111 -0.33 -7.96 6.25
C VAL A 111 -1.58 -7.04 5.66
N GLU A 112 -1.84 -5.55 3.87
CA GLU A 112 -2.71 -4.65 3.00
C GLU A 112 -3.48 -5.29 1.84
N ASP A 113 -4.62 -5.93 2.07
CA ASP A 113 -5.43 -6.48 0.98
C ASP A 113 -5.99 -5.37 0.07
N ARG A 114 -6.00 -4.10 0.49
CA ARG A 114 -6.19 -2.91 -0.36
C ARG A 114 -5.30 -2.92 -1.61
N TYR A 115 -4.05 -3.38 -1.54
CA TYR A 115 -3.20 -3.47 -2.74
C TYR A 115 -3.64 -4.62 -3.67
N ALA A 116 -4.00 -5.77 -3.12
CA ALA A 116 -4.54 -6.88 -3.92
C ALA A 116 -5.91 -6.51 -4.55
N ARG A 117 -6.78 -5.83 -3.80
CA ARG A 117 -8.04 -5.25 -4.29
C ARG A 117 -7.80 -4.20 -5.37
N PHE A 118 -6.76 -3.36 -5.25
CA PHE A 118 -6.36 -2.40 -6.28
C PHE A 118 -5.88 -3.08 -7.56
N LEU A 119 -5.04 -4.14 -7.46
CA LEU A 119 -4.64 -4.94 -8.62
C LEU A 119 -5.85 -5.57 -9.33
N TRP A 120 -6.80 -6.14 -8.59
CA TRP A 120 -8.05 -6.67 -9.13
C TRP A 120 -8.95 -5.58 -9.74
N ALA A 121 -9.11 -4.43 -9.07
CA ALA A 121 -9.91 -3.32 -9.56
C ALA A 121 -9.32 -2.71 -10.84
N THR A 122 -7.99 -2.56 -10.93
CA THR A 122 -7.30 -2.11 -12.14
C THR A 122 -7.54 -3.08 -13.30
N ALA A 123 -7.44 -4.39 -13.08
CA ALA A 123 -7.79 -5.37 -14.11
C ALA A 123 -9.26 -5.27 -14.53
N GLY A 124 -10.20 -5.14 -13.58
CA GLY A 124 -11.61 -4.93 -13.87
C GLY A 124 -11.87 -3.68 -14.71
N ARG A 125 -11.26 -2.54 -14.36
CA ARG A 125 -11.37 -1.27 -15.10
C ARG A 125 -10.76 -1.31 -16.50
N LEU A 126 -9.81 -2.20 -16.74
CA LEU A 126 -9.23 -2.45 -18.06
C LEU A 126 -10.14 -3.33 -18.92
N LEU A 127 -10.73 -4.38 -18.33
CA LEU A 127 -11.73 -5.23 -18.99
C LEU A 127 -13.00 -4.43 -19.34
N ASP A 128 -13.50 -3.61 -18.41
CA ASP A 128 -14.59 -2.65 -18.61
C ASP A 128 -14.33 -1.76 -19.85
N ARG A 129 -13.12 -1.17 -19.96
CA ARG A 129 -12.68 -0.35 -21.11
C ARG A 129 -12.62 -1.13 -22.42
N ALA A 130 -12.08 -2.35 -22.38
CA ALA A 130 -11.96 -3.23 -23.53
C ALA A 130 -13.29 -3.91 -23.94
N GLY A 131 -14.40 -3.60 -23.25
CA GLY A 131 -15.73 -4.14 -23.56
C GLY A 131 -15.91 -5.63 -23.25
N VAL A 132 -14.99 -6.24 -22.50
CA VAL A 132 -14.97 -7.67 -22.16
C VAL A 132 -15.23 -7.89 -20.67
N ARG A 133 -15.66 -9.10 -20.29
CA ARG A 133 -15.93 -9.45 -18.89
C ARG A 133 -14.93 -10.41 -18.26
N GLU A 134 -14.15 -11.07 -19.10
CA GLU A 134 -13.17 -12.08 -18.72
C GLU A 134 -12.03 -12.07 -19.73
N ALA A 135 -10.84 -12.48 -19.28
CA ALA A 135 -9.69 -12.68 -20.15
C ALA A 135 -8.82 -13.81 -19.60
N PRO A 136 -8.28 -14.70 -20.45
CA PRO A 136 -7.22 -15.62 -20.02
C PRO A 136 -6.00 -14.82 -19.55
N PHE A 137 -5.30 -15.34 -18.56
CA PHE A 137 -4.16 -14.66 -17.92
C PHE A 137 -3.05 -15.66 -17.59
N VAL A 138 -1.81 -15.19 -17.44
CA VAL A 138 -0.63 -16.09 -17.30
C VAL A 138 -0.14 -16.11 -15.87
N PHE A 139 -0.60 -17.09 -15.09
CA PHE A 139 -0.03 -17.42 -13.78
C PHE A 139 1.45 -17.85 -13.91
N PHE A 140 2.20 -17.71 -12.81
CA PHE A 140 3.63 -18.02 -12.68
C PHE A 140 3.88 -19.38 -12.00
#